data_AF-A0AAD6CUY5-F1
#
_entry.id   AF-A0AAD6CUY5-F1
#
_cell.length_a   1.000
_cell.length_b   1.000
_cell.length_c   1.000
_cell.angle_alpha   90.00
_cell.angle_beta   90.00
_cell.angle_gamma   90.00
#
_symmetry.space_group_name_H-M   'P 1'
#
loop_
_entity.id
_entity.type
_entity.pdbx_description
1 polymer ?
#
loop_
_entity_poly.entity_id
_entity_poly.type
_entity_poly.pdbx_seq_one_letter_code
_entity_poly.pdbx_strand_id
1 'polypeptide(L)'
;MVRKDPIFEARTNVKLHSNRLKKEAVRAEATYKSEKAKADKAMKNREFQIARIHAGSAVREKRRQVTLKSEAARADVIINELKAAQSTRDTSRTLAMASRGLDAASKSVNLEHLVAHANNFLARSEDFKIASSAIEDVAQGVSMQEYGAEGESEVDRMMEQLADDAGVDMRRALDADRAPEAEVKEQQQQQPAEVEDGLESRLRALRALT
;
A
#
# COMPACT_ATOMS: atom_id res chain seq x y z
N MET A 1 -14.12 -39.29 -10.92
CA MET A 1 -12.99 -38.38 -11.23
C MET A 1 -13.31 -37.01 -10.65
N VAL A 2 -12.56 -36.56 -9.63
CA VAL A 2 -12.67 -35.18 -9.14
C VAL A 2 -12.15 -34.27 -10.25
N ARG A 3 -13.03 -33.51 -10.93
CA ARG A 3 -12.60 -32.51 -11.92
C ARG A 3 -11.76 -31.49 -11.17
N LYS A 4 -10.46 -31.42 -11.49
CA LYS A 4 -9.56 -30.40 -10.94
C LYS A 4 -10.07 -29.04 -11.38
N ASP A 5 -10.01 -28.08 -10.46
CA ASP A 5 -10.45 -26.72 -10.73
C ASP A 5 -9.59 -26.10 -11.86
N PRO A 6 -10.20 -25.65 -12.97
CA PRO A 6 -9.45 -25.15 -14.12
C PRO A 6 -8.57 -23.93 -13.80
N ILE A 7 -9.02 -23.05 -12.89
CA ILE A 7 -8.23 -21.86 -12.50
C ILE A 7 -7.01 -22.30 -11.69
N PHE A 8 -7.19 -23.27 -10.80
CA PHE A 8 -6.11 -23.84 -10.02
C PHE A 8 -5.06 -24.54 -10.89
N GLU A 9 -5.51 -25.31 -11.89
CA GLU A 9 -4.63 -26.00 -12.83
C GLU A 9 -3.84 -25.02 -13.70
N ALA A 10 -4.51 -24.02 -14.28
CA ALA A 10 -3.86 -22.95 -15.04
C ALA A 10 -2.80 -22.23 -14.21
N ARG A 11 -3.14 -21.82 -12.98
CA ARG A 11 -2.20 -21.16 -12.06
C ARG A 11 -0.99 -22.03 -11.75
N THR A 12 -1.20 -23.33 -11.54
CA THR A 12 -0.12 -24.28 -11.25
C THR A 12 0.81 -24.45 -12.45
N ASN A 13 0.25 -24.57 -13.66
CA ASN A 13 1.02 -24.69 -14.89
C ASN A 13 1.87 -23.44 -15.16
N VAL A 14 1.28 -22.25 -15.03
CA VAL A 14 2.01 -20.98 -15.19
C VAL A 14 3.10 -20.84 -14.11
N LYS A 15 2.83 -21.23 -12.87
CA LYS A 15 3.83 -21.23 -11.78
C LYS A 15 5.01 -22.16 -12.05
N LEU A 16 4.76 -23.37 -12.56
CA LEU A 16 5.80 -24.30 -12.95
C LEU A 16 6.64 -23.73 -14.10
N HIS A 17 6.01 -23.10 -15.08
CA HIS A 17 6.69 -22.44 -16.19
C HIS A 17 7.56 -21.26 -15.70
N SER A 18 7.02 -20.36 -14.89
CA SER A 18 7.77 -19.24 -14.26
C SER A 18 9.02 -19.75 -13.52
N ASN A 19 8.89 -20.82 -12.74
CA ASN A 19 10.02 -21.42 -12.02
C ASN A 19 11.09 -22.00 -12.96
N ARG A 20 10.69 -22.59 -14.10
CA ARG A 20 11.64 -23.06 -15.12
C ARG A 20 12.38 -21.89 -15.76
N LEU A 21 11.67 -20.84 -16.16
CA LEU A 21 12.26 -19.62 -16.73
C LEU A 21 13.26 -18.97 -15.76
N LYS A 22 12.93 -18.88 -14.47
CA LYS A 22 13.84 -18.35 -13.43
C LYS A 22 15.13 -19.18 -13.33
N LYS A 23 15.03 -20.51 -13.35
CA LYS A 23 16.20 -21.40 -13.34
C LYS A 23 17.05 -21.25 -14.61
N GLU A 24 16.42 -21.15 -15.77
CA GLU A 24 17.12 -20.93 -17.03
C GLU A 24 17.81 -19.56 -17.09
N ALA A 25 17.18 -18.52 -16.54
CA ALA A 25 17.80 -17.19 -16.44
C ALA A 25 19.06 -17.22 -15.56
N VAL A 26 19.05 -17.96 -14.45
CA VAL A 26 20.26 -18.15 -13.61
C VAL A 26 21.36 -18.89 -14.38
N ARG A 27 21.00 -19.92 -15.16
CA ARG A 27 21.97 -20.62 -16.02
C ARG A 27 22.55 -19.71 -17.09
N ALA A 28 21.72 -18.91 -17.77
CA ALA A 28 22.18 -17.93 -18.76
C ALA A 28 23.14 -16.89 -18.13
N GLU A 29 22.87 -16.46 -16.90
CA GLU A 29 23.76 -15.56 -16.15
C GLU A 29 25.11 -16.22 -15.83
N ALA A 30 25.11 -17.49 -15.42
CA ALA A 30 26.35 -18.23 -15.18
C ALA A 30 27.19 -18.37 -16.47
N THR A 31 26.56 -18.70 -17.60
CA THR A 31 27.23 -18.76 -18.90
C THR A 31 27.78 -17.40 -19.31
N TYR A 32 27.01 -16.32 -19.13
CA TYR A 32 27.48 -14.96 -19.37
C TYR A 32 28.76 -14.64 -18.58
N LYS A 33 28.80 -14.94 -17.28
CA LYS A 33 29.97 -14.71 -16.43
C LYS A 33 31.18 -15.51 -16.90
N SER A 34 30.98 -16.78 -17.27
CA SER A 34 32.02 -17.66 -17.81
C SER A 34 32.60 -17.13 -19.12
N GLU A 35 31.75 -16.77 -20.09
CA GLU A 35 32.20 -16.23 -21.38
C GLU A 35 32.87 -14.87 -21.24
N LYS A 36 32.40 -14.02 -20.33
CA LYS A 36 33.06 -12.75 -20.00
C LYS A 36 34.47 -12.98 -19.44
N ALA A 37 34.65 -13.95 -18.55
CA ALA A 37 35.97 -14.28 -17.99
C ALA A 37 36.92 -14.84 -19.07
N LYS A 38 36.41 -15.66 -19.99
CA LYS A 38 37.19 -16.14 -21.16
C LYS A 38 37.60 -15.00 -22.08
N ALA A 39 36.69 -14.05 -22.34
CA ALA A 39 37.00 -12.86 -23.12
C ALA A 39 38.10 -12.01 -22.46
N ASP A 40 38.02 -11.80 -21.14
CA ASP A 40 39.04 -11.07 -20.38
C ASP A 40 40.42 -11.74 -20.43
N LYS A 41 40.45 -13.08 -20.31
CA LYS A 41 41.69 -13.86 -20.46
C LYS A 41 42.29 -13.73 -21.87
N ALA A 42 41.47 -13.84 -22.91
CA ALA A 42 41.92 -13.69 -24.30
C ALA A 42 42.44 -12.26 -24.58
N MET A 43 41.81 -11.23 -23.99
CA MET A 43 42.29 -9.85 -24.08
C MET A 43 43.67 -9.68 -23.44
N LYS A 44 43.90 -10.26 -22.26
CA LYS A 44 45.22 -10.24 -21.58
C LYS A 44 46.32 -10.93 -22.40
N ASN A 45 45.96 -11.99 -23.12
CA ASN A 45 46.86 -12.70 -24.02
C ASN A 45 47.07 -12.01 -25.39
N ARG A 46 46.45 -10.85 -25.63
CA ARG A 46 46.44 -10.12 -26.92
C ARG A 46 45.80 -10.90 -28.08
N GLU A 47 44.91 -11.85 -27.77
CA GLU A 47 44.16 -12.64 -28.74
C GLU A 47 42.82 -11.97 -29.08
N PHE A 48 42.87 -10.82 -29.77
CA PHE A 48 41.70 -9.95 -29.96
C PHE A 48 40.53 -10.61 -30.72
N GLN A 49 40.81 -11.46 -31.70
CA GLN A 49 39.76 -12.18 -32.45
C GLN A 49 39.01 -13.16 -31.55
N ILE A 50 39.73 -13.92 -30.72
CA ILE A 50 39.17 -14.89 -29.78
C ILE A 50 38.36 -14.17 -28.68
N ALA A 51 38.90 -13.06 -28.17
CA ALA A 51 38.20 -12.20 -27.22
C ALA A 51 36.86 -11.70 -27.78
N ARG A 52 36.83 -11.29 -29.06
CA ARG A 52 35.60 -10.80 -29.72
C ARG A 52 34.53 -11.88 -29.83
N ILE A 53 34.91 -13.13 -30.10
CA ILE A 53 33.98 -14.27 -30.17
C ILE A 53 33.35 -14.53 -28.80
N HIS A 54 34.16 -14.63 -27.73
CA HIS A 54 33.66 -14.83 -26.38
C HIS A 54 32.81 -13.65 -25.88
N ALA A 55 33.20 -12.41 -26.19
CA ALA A 55 32.42 -11.22 -25.88
C ALA A 55 31.06 -11.23 -26.58
N GLY A 56 31.00 -11.62 -27.86
CA GLY A 56 29.74 -11.76 -28.60
C GLY A 56 28.82 -12.81 -27.97
N SER A 57 29.38 -13.96 -27.58
CA SER A 57 28.63 -15.00 -26.86
C SER A 57 28.09 -14.50 -25.51
N ALA A 58 28.92 -13.77 -24.75
CA ALA A 58 28.51 -13.17 -23.49
C ALA A 58 27.34 -12.19 -23.68
N VAL A 59 27.41 -11.28 -24.66
CA VAL A 59 26.30 -10.34 -24.95
C VAL A 59 25.01 -11.09 -25.33
N ARG A 60 25.11 -12.16 -26.12
CA ARG A 60 23.95 -12.98 -26.48
C ARG A 60 23.30 -13.63 -25.26
N GLU A 61 24.10 -14.25 -24.38
CA GLU A 61 23.57 -14.83 -23.13
C GLU A 61 23.03 -13.78 -22.17
N LYS A 62 23.61 -12.58 -22.13
CA LYS A 62 23.09 -11.47 -21.33
C LYS A 62 21.71 -11.02 -21.81
N ARG A 63 21.52 -10.88 -23.13
CA ARG A 63 20.20 -10.57 -23.72
C ARG A 63 19.19 -11.67 -23.41
N ARG A 64 19.58 -12.94 -23.60
CA ARG A 64 18.75 -14.10 -23.25
C ARG A 64 18.34 -14.10 -21.78
N GLN A 65 19.26 -13.79 -20.86
CA GLN A 65 18.97 -13.67 -19.43
C GLN A 65 17.87 -12.63 -19.16
N VAL A 66 17.96 -11.44 -19.78
CA VAL A 66 16.97 -10.37 -19.61
C VAL A 66 15.60 -10.80 -20.14
N THR A 67 15.56 -11.39 -21.33
CA THR A 67 14.31 -11.92 -21.92
C THR A 67 13.65 -12.94 -20.99
N LEU A 68 14.39 -13.95 -20.53
CA LEU A 68 13.87 -14.98 -19.61
C LEU A 68 13.36 -14.39 -18.29
N LYS A 69 14.06 -13.40 -17.72
CA LYS A 69 13.60 -12.70 -16.50
C LYS A 69 12.33 -11.90 -16.76
N SER A 70 12.23 -11.23 -17.90
CA SER A 70 11.04 -10.46 -18.26
C SER A 70 9.81 -11.35 -18.48
N GLU A 71 9.98 -12.51 -19.12
CA GLU A 71 8.92 -13.51 -19.30
C GLU A 71 8.50 -14.13 -17.97
N ALA A 72 9.45 -14.43 -17.09
CA ALA A 72 9.13 -14.91 -15.74
C ALA A 72 8.34 -13.87 -14.93
N ALA A 73 8.68 -12.59 -15.04
CA ALA A 73 7.92 -11.52 -14.38
C ALA A 73 6.49 -11.40 -14.94
N ARG A 74 6.32 -11.49 -16.27
CA ARG A 74 4.98 -11.54 -16.89
C ARG A 74 4.17 -12.75 -16.39
N ALA A 75 4.80 -13.91 -16.27
CA ALA A 75 4.15 -15.11 -15.72
C ALA A 75 3.74 -14.91 -14.25
N ASP A 76 4.54 -14.20 -13.44
CA ASP A 76 4.19 -13.87 -12.06
C ASP A 76 2.96 -12.94 -11.96
N VAL A 77 2.81 -11.98 -12.89
CA VAL A 77 1.61 -11.14 -13.01
C VAL A 77 0.37 -12.00 -13.31
N ILE A 78 0.44 -12.88 -14.32
CA ILE A 78 -0.65 -13.80 -14.67
C ILE A 78 -1.04 -14.69 -13.48
N ILE A 79 -0.07 -15.16 -12.69
CA ILE A 79 -0.35 -15.94 -11.48
C ILE A 79 -1.17 -15.14 -10.46
N ASN A 80 -0.87 -13.84 -10.29
CA ASN A 80 -1.60 -12.98 -9.38
C ASN A 80 -3.02 -12.67 -9.88
N GLU A 81 -3.19 -12.45 -11.19
CA GLU A 81 -4.51 -12.31 -11.82
C GLU A 81 -5.35 -13.58 -11.63
N LEU A 82 -4.76 -14.77 -11.84
CA LEU A 82 -5.45 -16.03 -11.62
C LEU A 82 -5.84 -16.25 -10.15
N LYS A 83 -5.03 -15.77 -9.18
CA LYS A 83 -5.41 -15.79 -7.76
C LYS A 83 -6.61 -14.88 -7.49
N ALA A 84 -6.59 -13.66 -8.02
CA ALA A 84 -7.69 -12.70 -7.87
C ALA A 84 -8.99 -13.24 -8.49
N ALA A 85 -8.90 -13.83 -9.69
CA ALA A 85 -10.03 -14.50 -10.34
C ALA A 85 -10.56 -15.67 -9.51
N GLN A 86 -9.67 -16.49 -8.91
CA GLN A 86 -10.09 -17.57 -8.01
C GLN A 86 -10.84 -17.02 -6.79
N SER A 87 -10.30 -15.98 -6.13
CA SER A 87 -10.93 -15.35 -4.97
C SER A 87 -12.32 -14.81 -5.31
N THR A 88 -12.44 -14.10 -6.43
CA THR A 88 -13.72 -13.55 -6.89
C THR A 88 -14.74 -14.65 -7.12
N ARG A 89 -14.33 -15.75 -7.78
CA ARG A 89 -15.21 -16.90 -8.02
C ARG A 89 -15.64 -17.57 -6.72
N ASP A 90 -14.74 -17.73 -5.77
CA ASP A 90 -15.03 -18.36 -4.48
C ASP A 90 -16.01 -17.48 -3.67
N THR A 91 -15.85 -16.15 -3.69
CA THR A 91 -16.83 -15.20 -3.13
C THR A 91 -18.19 -15.33 -3.82
N SER A 92 -18.25 -15.36 -5.16
CA SER A 92 -19.50 -15.54 -5.89
C SER A 92 -20.20 -16.86 -5.56
N ARG A 93 -19.42 -17.93 -5.35
CA ARG A 93 -19.97 -19.23 -4.93
C ARG A 93 -20.57 -19.15 -3.52
N THR A 94 -19.90 -18.48 -2.59
CA THR A 94 -20.40 -18.25 -1.23
C THR A 94 -21.70 -17.44 -1.25
N LEU A 95 -21.75 -16.37 -2.03
CA LEU A 95 -22.97 -15.55 -2.19
C LEU A 95 -24.11 -16.37 -2.80
N ALA A 96 -23.83 -17.22 -3.80
CA ALA A 96 -24.84 -18.10 -4.38
C ALA A 96 -25.39 -19.12 -3.36
N MET A 97 -24.54 -19.65 -2.48
CA MET A 97 -24.97 -20.55 -1.41
C MET A 97 -25.82 -19.81 -0.36
N ALA A 98 -25.40 -18.60 0.04
CA ALA A 98 -26.15 -17.75 0.95
C ALA A 98 -27.52 -17.37 0.39
N SER A 99 -27.61 -16.98 -0.88
CA SER A 99 -28.87 -16.69 -1.58
C SER A 99 -29.82 -17.87 -1.57
N ARG A 100 -29.32 -19.09 -1.83
CA ARG A 100 -30.15 -20.31 -1.77
C ARG A 100 -30.64 -20.60 -0.35
N GLY A 101 -29.79 -20.37 0.66
CA GLY A 101 -30.17 -20.47 2.06
C GLY A 101 -31.28 -19.49 2.43
N LEU A 102 -31.16 -18.24 1.94
CA LEU A 102 -32.17 -17.21 2.14
C LEU A 102 -33.47 -17.53 1.42
N ASP A 103 -33.44 -18.04 0.19
CA ASP A 103 -34.64 -18.48 -0.55
C ASP A 103 -35.37 -19.62 0.18
N ALA A 104 -34.62 -20.57 0.75
CA ALA A 104 -35.19 -21.64 1.55
C ALA A 104 -35.80 -21.12 2.86
N ALA A 105 -35.10 -20.22 3.56
CA ALA A 105 -35.58 -19.59 4.78
C ALA A 105 -36.84 -18.75 4.51
N SER A 106 -36.86 -17.95 3.45
CA SER A 106 -38.01 -17.14 3.02
C SER A 106 -39.27 -17.98 2.82
N LYS A 107 -39.14 -19.18 2.23
CA LYS A 107 -40.27 -20.12 2.08
C LYS A 107 -40.75 -20.73 3.40
N SER A 108 -39.89 -20.80 4.42
CA SER A 108 -40.22 -21.31 5.75
C SER A 108 -40.75 -20.24 6.71
N VAL A 109 -40.49 -18.96 6.43
CA VAL A 109 -41.05 -17.83 7.19
C VAL A 109 -42.52 -17.70 6.80
N ASN A 110 -43.39 -18.18 7.69
CA ASN A 110 -44.82 -18.04 7.51
C ASN A 110 -45.22 -16.57 7.70
N LEU A 111 -45.44 -15.85 6.60
CA LEU A 111 -45.73 -14.42 6.56
C LEU A 111 -46.92 -14.05 7.44
N GLU A 112 -47.92 -14.92 7.61
CA GLU A 112 -49.04 -14.68 8.53
C GLU A 112 -48.60 -14.60 10.00
N HIS A 113 -47.72 -15.51 10.45
CA HIS A 113 -47.18 -15.46 11.80
C HIS A 113 -46.29 -14.23 11.99
N LEU A 114 -45.51 -13.86 10.97
CA LEU A 114 -44.66 -12.67 11.04
C LEU A 114 -45.49 -11.38 11.11
N VAL A 115 -46.58 -11.28 10.32
CA VAL A 115 -47.54 -10.16 10.40
C VAL A 115 -48.26 -10.16 11.76
N ALA A 116 -48.64 -11.31 12.29
CA ALA A 116 -49.25 -11.41 13.63
C ALA A 116 -48.28 -10.97 14.75
N HIS A 117 -47.01 -11.35 14.66
CA HIS A 117 -45.98 -10.88 15.59
C HIS A 117 -45.65 -9.40 15.40
N ALA A 118 -45.63 -8.90 14.16
CA ALA A 118 -45.45 -7.48 13.86
C ALA A 118 -46.62 -6.63 14.41
N ASN A 119 -47.86 -7.10 14.30
CA ASN A 119 -49.02 -6.42 14.88
C ASN A 119 -48.97 -6.42 16.42
N ASN A 120 -48.56 -7.54 17.04
CA ASN A 120 -48.34 -7.59 18.49
C ASN A 120 -47.15 -6.71 18.92
N PHE A 121 -46.11 -6.61 18.10
CA PHE A 121 -45.00 -5.71 18.33
C PHE A 121 -45.43 -4.24 18.18
N LEU A 122 -46.28 -3.89 17.21
CA LEU A 122 -46.82 -2.54 17.06
C LEU A 122 -47.68 -2.15 18.26
N ALA A 123 -48.57 -3.04 18.71
CA ALA A 123 -49.35 -2.80 19.93
C ALA A 123 -48.44 -2.58 21.15
N ARG A 124 -47.45 -3.47 21.35
CA ARG A 124 -46.48 -3.34 22.46
C ARG A 124 -45.46 -2.21 22.27
N SER A 125 -45.20 -1.78 21.04
CA SER A 125 -44.31 -0.66 20.71
C SER A 125 -45.04 0.66 20.85
N GLU A 126 -46.36 0.70 20.70
CA GLU A 126 -47.19 1.84 21.03
C GLU A 126 -47.24 2.00 22.56
N ASP A 127 -47.45 0.90 23.29
CA ASP A 127 -47.30 0.85 24.75
C ASP A 127 -45.88 1.25 25.21
N PHE A 128 -44.84 0.74 24.53
CA PHE A 128 -43.45 1.09 24.82
C PHE A 128 -43.11 2.51 24.34
N LYS A 129 -43.74 3.09 23.33
CA LYS A 129 -43.55 4.51 22.93
C LYS A 129 -44.25 5.46 23.89
N ILE A 130 -45.35 5.04 24.51
CA ILE A 130 -45.95 5.78 25.62
C ILE A 130 -45.00 5.75 26.84
N ALA A 131 -44.28 4.64 27.05
CA ALA A 131 -43.21 4.55 28.06
C ALA A 131 -41.88 5.20 27.62
N SER A 132 -41.57 5.22 26.33
CA SER A 132 -40.30 5.67 25.75
C SER A 132 -40.33 7.14 25.38
N SER A 133 -41.47 7.77 25.14
CA SER A 133 -41.56 9.24 25.10
C SER A 133 -41.30 9.85 26.49
N ALA A 134 -41.64 9.11 27.55
CA ALA A 134 -41.22 9.43 28.92
C ALA A 134 -39.72 9.13 29.19
N ILE A 135 -39.03 8.38 28.32
CA ILE A 135 -37.58 8.08 28.40
C ILE A 135 -36.78 8.85 27.32
N GLU A 136 -37.37 9.31 26.23
CA GLU A 136 -36.74 10.10 25.15
C GLU A 136 -36.47 11.53 25.63
N ASP A 137 -37.31 12.05 26.53
CA ASP A 137 -37.02 13.23 27.37
C ASP A 137 -35.81 13.00 28.33
N VAL A 138 -35.42 11.73 28.58
CA VAL A 138 -34.25 11.35 29.40
C VAL A 138 -33.05 10.92 28.53
N ALA A 139 -33.27 10.45 27.30
CA ALA A 139 -32.28 9.79 26.42
C ALA A 139 -31.86 10.62 25.18
N GLN A 140 -32.33 11.87 25.02
CA GLN A 140 -31.52 12.91 24.37
C GLN A 140 -30.09 13.01 24.97
N GLY A 141 -29.84 12.42 26.15
CA GLY A 141 -28.51 12.17 26.71
C GLY A 141 -27.69 11.04 26.03
N VAL A 142 -28.18 10.38 24.97
CA VAL A 142 -27.50 9.24 24.33
C VAL A 142 -27.28 9.51 22.83
N SER A 143 -26.37 10.44 22.56
CA SER A 143 -25.68 10.79 21.32
C SER A 143 -24.87 9.64 20.67
N MET A 144 -25.39 8.41 20.64
CA MET A 144 -24.64 7.19 20.27
C MET A 144 -25.16 6.48 19.02
N GLN A 145 -26.31 6.88 18.48
CA GLN A 145 -26.89 6.21 17.31
C GLN A 145 -26.32 6.74 15.98
N GLU A 146 -25.65 7.91 15.99
CA GLU A 146 -25.26 8.63 14.78
C GLU A 146 -23.99 8.08 14.10
N TYR A 147 -23.09 7.46 14.86
CA TYR A 147 -21.86 6.86 14.33
C TYR A 147 -21.78 5.41 14.82
N GLY A 148 -22.28 4.46 14.03
CA GLY A 148 -22.06 3.05 14.33
C GLY A 148 -20.56 2.72 14.47
N ALA A 149 -20.23 1.65 15.20
CA ALA A 149 -18.87 1.25 15.57
C ALA A 149 -17.84 1.10 14.41
N GLU A 150 -18.29 1.02 13.16
CA GLU A 150 -17.40 0.99 11.98
C GLU A 150 -16.79 2.36 11.68
N GLY A 151 -17.51 3.45 11.94
CA GLY A 151 -17.00 4.82 11.78
C GLY A 151 -15.94 5.19 12.80
N GLU A 152 -16.01 4.65 14.02
CA GLU A 152 -15.03 4.94 15.07
C GLU A 152 -13.64 4.38 14.75
N SER A 153 -13.56 3.19 14.16
CA SER A 153 -12.25 2.58 13.83
C SER A 153 -11.53 3.26 12.66
N GLU A 154 -12.28 3.80 11.69
CA GLU A 154 -11.72 4.62 10.62
C GLU A 154 -11.31 5.99 11.13
N VAL A 155 -12.10 6.56 12.05
CA VAL A 155 -11.77 7.81 12.73
C VAL A 155 -10.52 7.64 13.60
N ASP A 156 -10.38 6.55 14.33
CA ASP A 156 -9.18 6.27 15.15
C ASP A 156 -7.92 6.11 14.29
N ARG A 157 -8.02 5.40 13.16
CA ARG A 157 -6.90 5.29 12.20
C ARG A 157 -6.55 6.64 11.58
N MET A 158 -7.56 7.44 11.26
CA MET A 158 -7.36 8.77 10.71
C MET A 158 -6.71 9.71 11.75
N MET A 159 -7.11 9.59 13.01
CA MET A 159 -6.53 10.34 14.13
C MET A 159 -5.09 9.91 14.43
N GLU A 160 -4.77 8.62 14.32
CA GLU A 160 -3.39 8.11 14.48
C GLU A 160 -2.48 8.59 13.33
N GLN A 161 -2.97 8.59 12.08
CA GLN A 161 -2.25 9.14 10.93
C GLN A 161 -1.98 10.65 11.07
N LEU A 162 -2.98 11.42 11.52
CA LEU A 162 -2.82 12.85 11.77
C LEU A 162 -1.82 13.14 12.90
N ALA A 163 -1.77 12.28 13.91
CA ALA A 163 -0.81 12.39 15.01
C ALA A 163 0.62 12.08 14.56
N ASP A 164 0.81 11.07 13.72
CA ASP A 164 2.13 10.73 13.13
C ASP A 164 2.65 11.85 12.24
N ASP A 165 1.81 12.40 11.36
CA ASP A 165 2.17 13.51 10.48
C ASP A 165 2.57 14.76 11.29
N ALA A 166 1.80 15.11 12.31
CA ALA A 166 2.14 16.21 13.23
C ALA A 166 3.45 15.94 13.98
N GLY A 167 3.72 14.68 14.37
CA GLY A 167 4.96 14.28 15.03
C GLY A 167 6.19 14.28 14.10
N VAL A 168 6.01 14.03 12.81
CA VAL A 168 7.06 14.14 11.78
C VAL A 168 7.35 15.61 11.47
N ASP A 169 6.32 16.45 11.38
CA ASP A 169 6.51 17.89 11.14
C ASP A 169 7.16 18.60 12.33
N MET A 170 6.81 18.21 13.56
CA MET A 170 7.51 18.73 14.74
C MET A 170 8.96 18.24 14.80
N ARG A 171 9.25 16.98 14.44
CA ARG A 171 10.65 16.49 14.33
C ARG A 171 11.43 17.23 13.25
N ARG A 172 10.82 17.48 12.09
CA ARG A 172 11.43 18.28 11.02
C ARG A 172 11.67 19.72 11.45
N ALA A 173 10.75 20.32 12.20
CA ALA A 173 10.95 21.66 12.77
C ALA A 173 12.11 21.67 13.77
N LEU A 174 12.25 20.62 14.60
CA LEU A 174 13.34 20.50 15.59
C LEU A 174 14.69 20.14 14.96
N ASP A 175 14.71 19.36 13.87
CA ASP A 175 15.94 19.04 13.11
C ASP A 175 16.37 20.21 12.23
N ALA A 176 15.45 21.04 11.74
CA ALA A 176 15.76 22.32 11.11
C ALA A 176 16.33 23.36 12.10
N ASP A 177 16.01 23.22 13.39
CA ASP A 177 16.54 24.05 14.49
C ASP A 177 17.81 23.45 15.14
N ARG A 178 18.21 22.23 14.73
CA ARG A 178 19.52 21.65 15.07
C ARG A 178 20.57 22.04 14.02
N ALA A 179 21.37 23.03 14.38
CA ALA A 179 22.50 23.53 13.60
C ALA A 179 23.45 22.41 13.11
N PRO A 180 23.93 22.47 11.85
CA PRO A 180 25.05 21.64 11.42
C PRO A 180 26.39 22.20 11.95
N GLU A 181 27.07 21.34 12.71
CA GLU A 181 28.50 21.08 12.80
C GLU A 181 29.50 22.25 12.80
N ALA A 182 30.17 22.43 13.94
CA ALA A 182 31.36 23.27 14.03
C ALA A 182 32.55 22.64 13.30
N GLU A 183 32.88 23.17 12.12
CA GLU A 183 34.27 23.33 11.64
C GLU A 183 34.42 24.76 11.07
N VAL A 184 34.63 25.72 11.95
CA VAL A 184 34.99 27.09 11.59
C VAL A 184 36.48 27.14 11.25
N LYS A 185 36.82 27.02 9.97
CA LYS A 185 38.04 27.61 9.37
C LYS A 185 37.82 27.88 7.88
N GLU A 186 37.57 29.15 7.53
CA GLU A 186 38.47 29.99 6.73
C GLU A 186 37.79 31.33 6.39
N GLN A 187 38.62 32.32 6.11
CA GLN A 187 38.41 33.76 6.23
C GLN A 187 37.67 34.41 5.04
N GLN A 188 37.31 35.70 5.22
CA GLN A 188 36.96 36.73 4.20
C GLN A 188 35.46 36.79 3.85
N GLN A 189 34.73 37.91 3.87
CA GLN A 189 35.05 39.33 3.60
C GLN A 189 33.90 40.24 4.11
N GLN A 190 34.28 41.44 4.59
CA GLN A 190 33.58 42.75 4.41
C GLN A 190 32.25 43.05 5.12
N GLN A 191 32.41 43.67 6.30
CA GLN A 191 31.84 44.94 6.81
C GLN A 191 30.31 45.21 6.96
N PRO A 192 29.94 46.01 8.00
CA PRO A 192 28.61 46.07 8.61
C PRO A 192 27.97 47.49 8.63
N ALA A 193 28.21 48.33 7.61
CA ALA A 193 27.94 49.77 7.69
C ALA A 193 26.47 50.21 7.50
N GLU A 194 25.58 49.37 6.97
CA GLU A 194 24.20 49.81 6.62
C GLU A 194 23.17 49.61 7.75
N VAL A 195 23.48 48.79 8.76
CA VAL A 195 22.52 48.45 9.83
C VAL A 195 22.58 49.45 11.00
N GLU A 196 23.71 50.13 11.21
CA GLU A 196 23.88 51.10 12.30
C GLU A 196 23.12 52.42 12.04
N ASP A 197 23.13 52.94 10.81
CA ASP A 197 22.45 54.20 10.45
C ASP A 197 20.92 54.13 10.63
N GLY A 198 20.32 52.95 10.38
CA GLY A 198 18.89 52.72 10.55
C GLY A 198 18.42 52.70 12.01
N LEU A 199 19.30 52.32 12.93
CA LEU A 199 19.01 52.29 14.37
C LEU A 199 19.29 53.63 15.04
N GLU A 200 20.35 54.33 14.63
CA GLU A 200 20.64 55.68 15.13
C GLU A 200 19.57 56.70 14.77
N SER A 201 19.01 56.63 13.55
CA SER A 201 17.90 57.48 13.13
C SER A 201 16.64 57.24 13.97
N ARG A 202 16.34 55.98 14.31
CA ARG A 202 15.23 55.60 15.20
C ARG A 202 15.46 56.04 16.65
N LEU A 203 16.69 55.93 17.16
CA LEU A 203 17.05 56.40 18.51
C LEU A 203 16.99 57.93 18.63
N ARG A 204 17.38 58.67 17.57
CA ARG A 204 17.22 60.13 17.53
C ARG A 204 15.75 60.56 17.56
N ALA A 205 14.90 59.88 16.79
CA ALA A 205 13.46 60.16 16.79
C ALA A 205 12.81 59.93 18.16
N LEU A 206 13.25 58.89 18.89
CA LEU A 206 12.76 58.61 20.25
C LEU A 206 13.25 59.62 21.30
N ARG A 207 14.45 60.18 21.14
CA ARG A 207 14.97 61.23 22.04
C ARG A 207 14.36 62.61 21.79
N ALA A 208 13.82 62.87 20.61
CA ALA A 208 13.14 64.13 20.30
C ALA A 208 11.68 64.17 20.79
N LEU A 209 11.15 63.04 21.28
CA LEU A 209 9.77 62.91 21.76
C LEU A 209 9.65 62.98 23.30
N THR A 210 10.74 63.34 23.99
CA THR A 210 10.85 63.60 25.44
C THR A 210 11.33 65.02 25.68
#